data_AF-A0A7X9GGX5-F1
#
_entry.id   AF-A0A7X9GGX5-F1
#
_cell.length_a   1.000
_cell.length_b   1.000
_cell.length_c   1.000
_cell.angle_alpha   90.00
_cell.angle_beta   90.00
_cell.angle_gamma   90.00
#
_symmetry.space_group_name_H-M   'P 1'
#
loop_
_entity.id
_entity.type
_entity.pdbx_description
1 polymer ?
#
loop_
_entity_poly.entity_id
_entity_poly.type
_entity_poly.pdbx_seq_one_letter_code
_entity_poly.pdbx_strand_id
1 'polypeptide(L)'
;MEKKGDANLFITNESRLEHKEVLAISIRSASMILENGGETYRAEETATHTAISLGAKTATAFVTPTVVQVSYTDSKDSFHTAFRRVTRREVNLKKISRVNELSRRLAQRKSLAKPGQIDFVLSKIDTNAEYPSWFIILMGALSGFFFSFMFGGRL
;
A
#
# COMPACT_ATOMS: atom_id res chain seq x y z
N MET A 1 -23.89 43.54 24.32
CA MET A 1 -22.55 43.34 23.74
C MET A 1 -22.24 41.86 23.88
N GLU A 2 -22.63 41.04 22.90
CA GLU A 2 -22.56 39.59 23.05
C GLU A 2 -22.25 38.91 21.71
N LYS A 3 -21.23 38.05 21.80
CA LYS A 3 -20.84 36.94 20.91
C LYS A 3 -20.65 37.22 19.42
N LYS A 4 -19.43 37.66 19.08
CA LYS A 4 -18.75 37.36 17.81
C LYS A 4 -17.61 36.39 18.10
N GLY A 5 -17.94 35.12 18.37
CA GLY A 5 -16.97 34.12 18.85
C GLY A 5 -17.05 32.72 18.25
N ASP A 6 -18.14 32.35 17.56
CA ASP A 6 -18.41 30.93 17.27
C ASP A 6 -18.21 30.51 15.80
N ALA A 7 -17.84 31.44 14.91
CA ALA A 7 -17.65 31.13 13.48
C ALA A 7 -16.25 30.60 13.12
N ASN A 8 -15.27 30.70 14.03
CA ASN A 8 -13.88 30.32 13.77
C ASN A 8 -13.50 28.93 14.32
N LEU A 9 -14.43 28.22 14.98
CA LEU A 9 -14.16 26.88 15.52
C LEU A 9 -14.51 25.75 14.54
N PHE A 10 -15.32 26.03 13.51
CA PHE A 10 -15.77 25.03 12.54
C PHE A 10 -14.91 24.94 11.28
N ILE A 11 -14.01 25.90 11.03
CA ILE A 11 -13.17 25.93 9.82
C ILE A 11 -11.80 25.26 10.03
N THR A 12 -11.43 24.89 11.27
CA THR A 12 -10.08 24.40 11.59
C THR A 12 -9.94 22.87 11.62
N ASN A 13 -11.00 22.11 11.37
CA ASN A 13 -10.98 20.65 11.51
C ASN A 13 -10.89 19.87 10.17
N GLU A 14 -10.84 20.55 9.02
CA GLU A 14 -10.83 19.89 7.69
C GLU A 14 -9.44 19.51 7.13
N SER A 15 -8.34 19.71 7.87
CA SER A 15 -6.98 19.42 7.35
C SER A 15 -6.13 18.47 8.20
N ARG A 16 -6.66 17.95 9.31
CA ARG A 16 -5.99 16.89 10.08
C ARG A 16 -6.51 15.54 9.64
N LEU A 17 -5.66 14.80 8.95
CA LEU A 17 -5.85 13.38 8.71
C LEU A 17 -6.13 12.65 10.03
N GLU A 18 -7.20 11.85 10.11
CA GLU A 18 -7.43 11.06 11.32
C GLU A 18 -6.28 10.05 11.49
N HIS A 19 -5.75 9.93 12.70
CA HIS A 19 -4.57 9.11 12.97
C HIS A 19 -4.69 7.66 12.49
N LYS A 20 -5.93 7.14 12.46
CA LYS A 20 -6.29 5.81 11.99
C LYS A 20 -6.15 5.65 10.47
N GLU A 21 -6.41 6.70 9.70
CA GLU A 21 -6.37 6.65 8.23
C GLU A 21 -4.93 6.54 7.71
N VAL A 22 -3.97 7.24 8.36
CA VAL A 22 -2.53 7.08 8.07
C VAL A 22 -2.13 5.61 8.16
N LEU A 23 -2.46 4.98 9.28
CA LEU A 23 -2.13 3.58 9.56
C LEU A 23 -2.85 2.65 8.59
N ALA A 24 -4.15 2.84 8.38
CA ALA A 24 -4.95 2.01 7.49
C ALA A 24 -4.39 1.99 6.06
N ILE A 25 -4.09 3.17 5.50
CA ILE A 25 -3.57 3.29 4.13
C ILE A 25 -2.16 2.71 4.02
N SER A 26 -1.30 2.99 5.00
CA SER A 26 0.10 2.51 5.00
C SER A 26 0.15 0.99 5.12
N ILE A 27 -0.61 0.42 6.05
CA ILE A 27 -0.73 -1.02 6.25
C ILE A 27 -1.35 -1.70 5.03
N ARG A 28 -2.41 -1.11 4.45
CA ARG A 28 -3.05 -1.66 3.24
C ARG A 28 -2.09 -1.70 2.06
N SER A 29 -1.33 -0.63 1.84
CA SER A 29 -0.35 -0.55 0.74
C SER A 29 0.73 -1.62 0.88
N ALA A 30 1.32 -1.77 2.07
CA ALA A 30 2.32 -2.81 2.32
C ALA A 30 1.73 -4.23 2.28
N SER A 31 0.49 -4.41 2.78
CA SER A 31 -0.22 -5.69 2.70
C SER A 31 -0.45 -6.10 1.24
N MET A 32 -0.86 -5.17 0.37
CA MET A 32 -1.02 -5.46 -1.06
C MET A 32 0.29 -5.87 -1.73
N ILE A 33 1.44 -5.32 -1.32
CA ILE A 33 2.74 -5.76 -1.83
C ILE A 33 3.00 -7.22 -1.43
N LEU A 34 2.82 -7.57 -0.16
CA LEU A 34 3.02 -8.94 0.32
C LEU A 34 2.03 -9.94 -0.26
N GLU A 35 0.74 -9.56 -0.30
CA GLU A 35 -0.36 -10.37 -0.82
C GLU A 35 -0.13 -10.72 -2.29
N ASN A 36 0.63 -9.91 -3.05
CA ASN A 36 0.84 -10.09 -4.49
C ASN A 36 2.24 -10.61 -4.88
N GLY A 37 3.00 -11.13 -3.91
CA GLY A 37 4.31 -11.75 -4.15
C GLY A 37 5.51 -10.81 -4.05
N GLY A 38 5.32 -9.62 -3.47
CA GLY A 38 6.40 -8.66 -3.23
C GLY A 38 7.28 -9.04 -2.04
N GLU A 39 8.50 -8.53 -2.07
CA GLU A 39 9.51 -8.73 -1.04
C GLU A 39 9.17 -7.95 0.24
N THR A 40 9.56 -8.49 1.41
CA THR A 40 9.27 -7.88 2.71
C THR A 40 9.84 -6.48 2.85
N TYR A 41 11.11 -6.26 2.48
CA TYR A 41 11.73 -4.94 2.59
C TYR A 41 11.04 -3.88 1.69
N ARG A 42 10.47 -4.29 0.55
CA ARG A 42 9.69 -3.37 -0.33
C ARG A 42 8.37 -2.98 0.32
N ALA A 43 7.74 -3.90 1.02
CA ALA A 43 6.56 -3.63 1.81
C ALA A 43 6.89 -2.67 2.97
N GLU A 44 8.02 -2.84 3.66
CA GLU A 44 8.49 -1.93 4.73
C GLU A 44 8.74 -0.52 4.22
N GLU A 45 9.50 -0.40 3.13
CA GLU A 45 9.80 0.87 2.47
C GLU A 45 8.50 1.58 2.08
N THR A 46 7.57 0.86 1.48
CA THR A 46 6.27 1.40 1.06
C THR A 46 5.42 1.87 2.24
N ALA A 47 5.31 1.09 3.32
CA ALA A 47 4.55 1.49 4.51
C ALA A 47 5.13 2.77 5.12
N THR A 48 6.46 2.80 5.30
CA THR A 48 7.19 3.92 5.90
C THR A 48 7.03 5.19 5.06
N HIS A 49 7.27 5.08 3.75
CA HIS A 49 7.14 6.20 2.83
C HIS A 49 5.71 6.72 2.77
N THR A 50 4.72 5.83 2.75
CA THR A 50 3.31 6.20 2.71
C THR A 50 2.90 6.95 3.98
N ALA A 51 3.30 6.48 5.16
CA ALA A 51 3.01 7.14 6.43
C ALA A 51 3.62 8.55 6.50
N ILE A 52 4.89 8.70 6.13
CA ILE A 52 5.58 10.00 6.09
C ILE A 52 4.90 10.96 5.10
N SER A 53 4.53 10.46 3.92
CA SER A 53 3.86 11.26 2.88
C SER A 53 2.47 11.75 3.30
N LEU A 54 1.84 11.05 4.25
CA LEU A 54 0.53 11.39 4.81
C LEU A 54 0.61 12.33 6.02
N GLY A 55 1.81 12.73 6.46
CA GLY A 55 2.01 13.70 7.54
C GLY A 55 2.52 13.11 8.86
N ALA A 56 3.00 11.86 8.87
CA ALA A 56 3.73 11.34 10.02
C ALA A 56 5.06 12.10 10.22
N LYS A 57 5.39 12.45 11.46
CA LYS A 57 6.68 13.08 11.83
C LYS A 57 7.83 12.08 11.68
N THR A 58 7.62 10.88 12.20
CA THR A 58 8.49 9.71 12.03
C THR A 58 7.63 8.49 11.79
N ALA A 59 8.12 7.51 11.05
CA ALA A 59 7.42 6.24 10.82
C ALA A 59 8.41 5.09 10.77
N THR A 60 7.99 3.94 11.29
CA THR A 60 8.72 2.68 11.28
C THR A 60 7.76 1.56 10.91
N ALA A 61 8.14 0.74 9.95
CA ALA A 61 7.40 -0.47 9.60
C ALA A 61 8.22 -1.71 9.95
N PHE A 62 7.53 -2.76 10.39
CA PHE A 62 8.11 -4.09 10.58
C PHE A 62 7.22 -5.09 9.85
N VAL A 63 7.78 -5.80 8.88
CA VAL A 63 6.99 -6.64 7.98
C VAL A 63 7.56 -8.05 7.92
N THR A 64 6.70 -9.01 8.21
CA THR A 64 6.93 -10.44 7.98
C THR A 64 5.99 -10.94 6.88
N PRO A 65 6.23 -12.13 6.29
CA PRO A 65 5.35 -12.66 5.25
C PRO A 65 3.86 -12.77 5.64
N THR A 66 3.57 -12.81 6.94
CA THR A 66 2.21 -13.00 7.50
C THR A 66 1.69 -11.79 8.26
N VAL A 67 2.52 -10.80 8.59
CA VAL A 67 2.12 -9.64 9.41
C VAL A 67 2.78 -8.37 8.89
N VAL A 68 1.99 -7.33 8.70
CA VAL A 68 2.44 -5.95 8.47
C VAL A 68 2.14 -5.15 9.72
N GLN A 69 3.17 -4.58 10.35
CA GLN A 69 3.04 -3.67 11.48
C GLN A 69 3.62 -2.31 11.12
N VAL A 70 2.90 -1.25 11.46
CA VAL A 70 3.34 0.14 11.24
C VAL A 70 3.16 0.92 12.53
N SER A 71 4.19 1.67 12.88
CA SER A 71 4.20 2.63 13.98
C SER A 71 4.62 3.98 13.45
N TYR A 72 3.98 5.05 13.93
CA TYR A 72 4.38 6.40 13.57
C TYR A 72 4.13 7.38 14.73
N THR A 73 4.87 8.48 14.72
CA THR A 73 4.73 9.57 15.69
C THR A 73 4.07 10.77 15.01
N ASP A 74 3.06 11.35 15.67
CA ASP A 74 2.36 12.54 15.17
C ASP A 74 3.09 13.85 15.52
N SER A 75 2.51 14.99 15.13
CA SER A 75 3.06 16.32 15.44
C SER A 75 3.12 16.65 16.94
N LYS A 76 2.39 15.90 17.78
CA LYS A 76 2.30 16.08 19.23
C LYS A 76 3.15 15.04 19.98
N ASP A 77 4.05 14.36 19.28
CA ASP A 77 4.89 13.28 19.83
C ASP A 77 4.09 12.10 20.43
N SER A 78 2.84 11.90 20.00
CA SER A 78 2.06 10.72 20.38
C SER A 78 2.34 9.57 19.42
N PHE A 79 2.49 8.36 19.97
CA PHE A 79 2.75 7.14 19.22
C PHE A 79 1.45 6.45 18.80
N HIS A 80 1.35 6.12 17.52
CA HIS A 80 0.24 5.38 16.95
C HIS A 80 0.77 4.12 16.28
N THR A 81 0.21 2.96 16.63
CA THR A 81 0.64 1.67 16.09
C THR A 81 -0.56 0.83 15.70
N ALA A 82 -0.48 0.19 14.54
CA ALA A 82 -1.44 -0.81 14.12
C ALA A 82 -0.74 -1.93 13.36
N PHE A 83 -1.40 -3.08 13.28
CA PHE A 83 -0.93 -4.21 12.52
C PHE A 83 -2.08 -4.86 11.76
N ARG A 84 -1.74 -5.58 10.70
CA ARG A 84 -2.65 -6.43 9.94
C ARG A 84 -1.98 -7.75 9.63
N ARG A 85 -2.77 -8.82 9.75
CA ARG A 85 -2.36 -10.15 9.30
C ARG A 85 -2.64 -10.30 7.81
N VAL A 86 -1.66 -10.77 7.07
CA VAL A 86 -1.76 -11.19 5.67
C VAL A 86 -2.12 -12.67 5.64
N THR A 87 -3.25 -13.00 5.02
CA THR A 87 -3.81 -14.37 5.03
C THR A 87 -3.83 -15.03 3.66
N ARG A 88 -3.72 -14.23 2.60
CA ARG A 88 -3.76 -14.67 1.21
C ARG A 88 -2.49 -14.23 0.51
N ARG A 89 -2.00 -15.07 -0.38
CA ARG A 89 -0.85 -14.76 -1.24
C ARG A 89 -1.15 -15.26 -2.64
N GLU A 90 -1.08 -14.35 -3.58
CA GLU A 90 -1.11 -14.56 -5.02
C GLU A 90 0.12 -13.88 -5.62
N VAL A 91 0.40 -14.11 -6.91
CA VAL A 91 1.47 -13.41 -7.61
C VAL A 91 0.85 -12.50 -8.65
N ASN A 92 0.94 -11.19 -8.43
CA ASN A 92 0.43 -10.19 -9.36
C ASN A 92 1.37 -8.98 -9.42
N LEU A 93 2.37 -9.08 -10.31
CA LEU A 93 3.39 -8.05 -10.48
C LEU A 93 2.79 -6.71 -10.97
N LYS A 94 1.65 -6.74 -11.65
CA LYS A 94 0.93 -5.53 -12.08
C LYS A 94 0.38 -4.76 -10.88
N LYS A 95 -0.24 -5.45 -9.91
CA LYS A 95 -0.72 -4.84 -8.66
C LYS A 95 0.44 -4.22 -7.88
N ILE A 96 1.56 -4.95 -7.72
CA ILE A 96 2.77 -4.44 -7.06
C ILE A 96 3.27 -3.17 -7.73
N SER A 97 3.42 -3.17 -9.06
CA SER A 97 3.92 -2.00 -9.80
C SER A 97 3.04 -0.77 -9.60
N ARG A 98 1.72 -0.95 -9.54
CA ARG A 98 0.76 0.16 -9.33
C ARG A 98 0.79 0.71 -7.91
N VAL A 99 0.91 -0.15 -6.89
CA VAL A 99 1.08 0.28 -5.50
C VAL A 99 2.38 1.05 -5.33
N ASN A 100 3.48 0.56 -5.91
CA ASN A 100 4.77 1.25 -5.87
C ASN A 100 4.72 2.62 -6.58
N GLU A 101 4.04 2.69 -7.73
CA GLU A 101 3.81 3.95 -8.43
C GLU A 101 3.01 4.93 -7.57
N LEU A 102 1.97 4.46 -6.88
CA LEU A 102 1.18 5.27 -5.95
C LEU A 102 2.03 5.78 -4.78
N SER A 103 2.79 4.90 -4.11
CA SER A 103 3.66 5.26 -2.99
C SER A 103 4.69 6.33 -3.39
N ARG A 104 5.34 6.16 -4.55
CA ARG A 104 6.27 7.17 -5.08
C ARG A 104 5.60 8.51 -5.38
N ARG A 105 4.39 8.50 -5.95
CA ARG A 105 3.62 9.72 -6.24
C ARG A 105 3.24 10.46 -4.94
N LEU A 106 2.89 9.72 -3.89
CA LEU A 106 2.63 10.31 -2.57
C LEU A 106 3.87 10.97 -1.99
N ALA A 107 5.03 10.30 -2.08
CA ALA A 107 6.30 10.84 -1.60
C ALA A 107 6.74 12.12 -2.34
N GLN A 108 6.52 12.18 -3.65
CA GLN A 108 6.86 13.35 -4.46
C GLN A 108 5.96 14.55 -4.22
N ARG A 109 4.67 14.34 -3.91
CA ARG A 109 3.71 15.43 -3.79
C ARG A 109 3.73 16.15 -2.44
N LYS A 110 4.44 15.64 -1.41
CA LYS A 110 4.61 16.22 -0.06
C LYS A 110 3.33 16.76 0.64
N SER A 111 2.14 16.61 0.06
CA SER A 111 0.93 17.28 0.53
C SER A 111 -0.35 16.56 0.08
N LEU A 112 -1.08 16.07 1.08
CA LEU A 112 -2.55 16.09 1.20
C LEU A 112 -3.36 15.53 0.00
N ALA A 113 -3.02 14.34 -0.48
CA ALA A 113 -4.03 13.56 -1.19
C ALA A 113 -5.11 13.15 -0.19
N LYS A 114 -6.39 13.42 -0.51
CA LYS A 114 -7.51 13.08 0.37
C LYS A 114 -7.48 11.56 0.65
N PRO A 115 -7.57 11.12 1.91
CA PRO A 115 -7.47 9.70 2.30
C PRO A 115 -8.42 8.81 1.50
N GLY A 116 -9.67 9.26 1.33
CA GLY A 116 -10.65 8.56 0.53
C GLY A 116 -10.27 8.40 -0.95
N GLN A 117 -9.49 9.32 -1.54
CA GLN A 117 -8.99 9.15 -2.90
C GLN A 117 -7.89 8.09 -2.98
N ILE A 118 -7.00 8.05 -2.00
CA ILE A 118 -5.92 7.07 -1.94
C ILE A 118 -6.51 5.67 -1.75
N ASP A 119 -7.46 5.55 -0.82
CA ASP A 119 -8.16 4.29 -0.58
C ASP A 119 -8.97 3.82 -1.80
N PHE A 120 -9.62 4.75 -2.50
CA PHE A 120 -10.29 4.45 -3.76
C PHE A 120 -9.32 3.96 -4.85
N VAL A 121 -8.14 4.60 -4.99
CA VAL A 121 -7.11 4.15 -5.93
C VAL A 121 -6.60 2.76 -5.55
N LEU A 122 -6.34 2.49 -4.27
CA LEU A 122 -5.96 1.16 -3.78
C LEU A 122 -7.04 0.12 -4.09
N SER A 123 -8.31 0.45 -3.87
CA SER A 123 -9.45 -0.42 -4.21
C SER A 123 -9.49 -0.74 -5.70
N LYS A 124 -9.30 0.27 -6.56
CA LYS A 124 -9.24 0.09 -8.02
C LYS A 124 -8.05 -0.76 -8.46
N ILE A 125 -6.91 -0.65 -7.77
CA ILE A 125 -5.75 -1.51 -8.05
C ILE A 125 -6.09 -2.96 -7.75
N ASP A 126 -6.79 -3.20 -6.64
CA ASP A 126 -7.17 -4.54 -6.19
C ASP A 126 -8.19 -5.21 -7.12
N THR A 127 -9.12 -4.45 -7.69
CA THR A 127 -10.15 -4.97 -8.64
C THR A 127 -9.63 -5.20 -10.07
N ASN A 128 -8.34 -4.98 -10.36
CA ASN A 128 -7.84 -5.16 -11.72
C ASN A 128 -7.97 -6.60 -12.21
N ALA A 129 -8.50 -6.75 -13.42
CA ALA A 129 -8.71 -8.05 -14.07
C ALA A 129 -7.39 -8.81 -14.26
N GLU A 130 -7.45 -10.10 -13.90
CA GLU A 130 -6.42 -11.09 -14.14
C GLU A 130 -6.50 -11.61 -15.58
N TYR A 131 -5.39 -12.16 -16.09
CA TYR A 131 -5.44 -12.89 -17.34
C TYR A 131 -6.29 -14.15 -17.17
N PRO A 132 -7.09 -14.54 -18.18
CA PRO A 132 -7.90 -15.75 -18.09
C PRO A 132 -6.99 -16.98 -17.92
N SER A 133 -7.42 -17.95 -17.10
CA SER A 133 -6.57 -19.07 -16.68
C SER A 133 -6.00 -19.90 -17.84
N TRP A 134 -6.76 -20.03 -18.94
CA TRP A 134 -6.29 -20.75 -20.14
C TRP A 134 -5.04 -20.10 -20.76
N PHE A 135 -4.95 -18.77 -20.72
CA PHE A 135 -3.82 -18.04 -21.28
C PHE A 135 -2.57 -18.25 -20.41
N ILE A 136 -2.74 -18.23 -19.09
CA ILE A 136 -1.66 -18.53 -18.12
C ILE A 136 -1.15 -19.96 -18.32
N ILE A 137 -2.05 -20.94 -18.46
CA ILE A 137 -1.69 -22.34 -18.71
C ILE A 137 -0.94 -22.48 -20.03
N LEU A 138 -1.40 -21.84 -21.10
CA LEU A 138 -0.75 -21.87 -22.42
C LEU A 138 0.67 -21.31 -22.36
N MET A 139 0.86 -20.14 -21.74
CA MET A 139 2.18 -19.53 -21.60
C MET A 139 3.10 -20.35 -20.68
N GLY A 140 2.54 -20.95 -19.62
CA GLY A 140 3.26 -21.85 -18.73
C GLY A 140 3.75 -23.11 -19.46
N ALA A 141 2.88 -23.75 -20.25
CA ALA A 141 3.23 -24.90 -21.08
C ALA A 141 4.30 -24.54 -22.13
N LEU A 142 4.17 -23.38 -22.77
CA LEU A 142 5.14 -22.91 -23.76
C LEU A 142 6.53 -22.67 -23.12
N SER A 143 6.57 -22.02 -21.94
CA SER A 143 7.80 -21.85 -21.17
C SER A 143 8.43 -23.18 -20.78
N GLY A 144 7.62 -24.13 -20.29
CA GLY A 144 8.06 -25.49 -19.96
C GLY A 144 8.61 -26.25 -21.17
N PHE A 145 8.00 -26.10 -22.34
CA PHE A 145 8.47 -26.67 -23.60
C PHE A 145 9.87 -26.14 -23.96
N PHE A 146 10.08 -24.83 -23.93
CA PHE A 146 11.39 -24.24 -24.23
C PHE A 146 12.47 -24.64 -23.20
N PHE A 147 12.10 -24.73 -21.92
CA PHE A 147 13.02 -25.21 -20.89
C PHE A 147 13.40 -26.67 -21.13
N SER A 148 12.43 -27.54 -21.43
CA SER A 148 12.70 -28.94 -21.75
C SER A 148 13.62 -29.07 -22.96
N PHE A 149 13.37 -28.30 -24.03
CA PHE A 149 14.21 -28.27 -25.21
C PHE A 149 15.65 -27.82 -24.91
N MET A 150 15.82 -26.80 -24.05
CA MET A 150 17.13 -26.31 -23.61
C MET A 150 17.96 -27.40 -22.89
N PHE A 151 17.32 -28.30 -22.15
CA PHE A 151 17.99 -29.43 -21.46
C PHE A 151 18.02 -30.73 -22.27
N GLY A 152 17.81 -30.66 -23.59
CA GLY A 152 17.92 -31.81 -24.47
C GLY A 152 16.69 -32.71 -24.51
N GLY A 153 15.53 -32.22 -24.06
CA GLY A 153 14.24 -32.84 -24.31
C GLY A 153 14.00 -32.98 -25.81
N ARG A 154 13.64 -34.18 -26.24
CA ARG A 154 13.31 -34.52 -27.63
C ARG A 154 11.80 -34.69 -27.77
N LEU A 155 11.28 -34.36 -28.95
CA LEU A 155 9.85 -34.47 -29.30
C LEU A 155 9.43 -35.93 -29.46
#